data_AF-A0A2N3LFY2-F1
#
_entry.id   AF-A0A2N3LFY2-F1
#
_cell.length_a   1.000
_cell.length_b   1.000
_cell.length_c   1.000
_cell.angle_alpha   90.00
_cell.angle_beta   90.00
_cell.angle_gamma   90.00
#
_symmetry.space_group_name_H-M   'P 1'
#
loop_
_entity.id
_entity.type
_entity.pdbx_description
1 polymer ?
#
loop_
_entity_poly.entity_id
_entity_poly.type
_entity_poly.pdbx_seq_one_letter_code
_entity_poly.pdbx_strand_id
1 'polypeptide(L)'
;MKQNTARNLVIAGTVLFASTVSIIYSDINRERIKYKNELESQVKLNDALMRSYKKQSNLLKDKENDIKELNKQFQSKDKTIKLQSNEIHRLKKQLEKAKKRNELPTKKLKMEVTSYIAHCKEGCTGITRSGYNVSNTIYYKGYRVVAADLNVLPLYSIIQIKTKHETFKAVVIDSGGAIVGNKLDLLSKDTQTAINFGRQIAEVTILRMGKEGNK
;
A
#
# COMPACT_ATOMS: atom_id res chain seq x y z
N MET A 1 81.55 66.49 -57.03
CA MET A 1 81.33 65.60 -55.87
C MET A 1 80.10 65.96 -55.03
N LYS A 2 79.90 67.20 -54.56
CA LYS A 2 78.79 67.58 -53.66
C LYS A 2 77.35 67.28 -54.16
N GLN A 3 77.06 67.42 -55.46
CA GLN A 3 75.71 67.17 -56.00
C GLN A 3 75.29 65.68 -55.98
N ASN A 4 76.22 64.75 -56.23
CA ASN A 4 75.91 63.32 -56.21
C ASN A 4 75.68 62.82 -54.77
N THR A 5 76.40 63.38 -53.80
CA THR A 5 76.22 63.08 -52.38
C THR A 5 74.84 63.52 -51.88
N ALA A 6 74.37 64.71 -52.29
CA ALA A 6 73.04 65.21 -51.93
C ALA A 6 71.91 64.36 -52.53
N ARG A 7 72.02 63.95 -53.81
CA ARG A 7 71.02 63.08 -54.45
C ARG A 7 70.94 61.70 -53.81
N ASN A 8 72.09 61.09 -53.50
CA ASN A 8 72.13 59.79 -52.83
C ASN A 8 71.55 59.86 -51.41
N LEU A 9 71.76 60.97 -50.69
CA LEU A 9 71.20 61.18 -49.35
C LEU A 9 69.68 61.33 -49.39
N VAL A 10 69.14 62.05 -50.39
CA VAL A 10 67.69 62.17 -50.60
C VAL A 10 67.05 60.81 -50.93
N ILE A 11 67.67 60.04 -51.84
CA ILE A 11 67.18 58.70 -52.21
C ILE A 11 67.22 57.74 -51.00
N ALA A 12 68.31 57.75 -50.24
CA ALA A 12 68.41 56.93 -49.02
C ALA A 12 67.33 57.32 -47.98
N GLY A 13 67.08 58.63 -47.81
CA GLY A 13 66.03 59.14 -46.93
C GLY A 13 64.62 58.70 -47.36
N THR A 14 64.30 58.76 -48.65
CA THR A 14 62.97 58.34 -49.15
C THR A 14 62.76 56.83 -49.08
N VAL A 15 63.79 56.02 -49.34
CA VAL A 15 63.73 54.56 -49.20
C VAL A 15 63.53 54.16 -47.73
N LEU A 16 64.27 54.79 -46.81
CA LEU A 16 64.08 54.57 -45.37
C LEU A 16 62.66 54.95 -44.93
N PHE A 17 62.15 56.10 -45.36
CA PHE A 17 60.79 56.53 -45.05
C PHE A 17 59.71 55.59 -45.61
N ALA A 18 59.84 55.15 -46.86
CA ALA A 18 58.88 54.21 -47.45
C ALA A 18 58.88 52.86 -46.70
N SER A 19 60.05 52.37 -46.28
CA SER A 19 60.17 51.12 -45.52
C SER A 19 59.52 51.21 -44.13
N THR A 20 59.72 52.32 -43.40
CA THR A 20 59.14 52.50 -42.07
C THR A 20 57.63 52.66 -42.14
N VAL A 21 57.10 53.40 -43.10
CA VAL A 21 55.64 53.50 -43.34
C VAL A 21 55.04 52.13 -43.66
N SER A 22 55.71 51.31 -44.46
CA SER A 22 55.23 49.98 -44.83
C SER A 22 55.23 49.02 -43.62
N ILE A 23 56.23 49.10 -42.74
CA ILE A 23 56.27 48.34 -41.48
C ILE A 23 55.13 48.76 -40.56
N ILE A 24 54.96 50.06 -40.32
CA ILE A 24 53.88 50.62 -39.48
C ILE A 24 52.51 50.17 -40.01
N TYR A 25 52.29 50.26 -41.33
CA TYR A 25 51.05 49.81 -41.96
C TYR A 25 50.81 48.30 -41.75
N SER A 26 51.86 47.48 -41.86
CA SER A 26 51.76 46.04 -41.63
C SER A 26 51.41 45.69 -40.18
N ASP A 27 51.96 46.43 -39.21
CA ASP A 27 51.71 46.22 -37.79
C ASP A 27 50.29 46.65 -37.40
N ILE A 28 49.81 47.81 -37.87
CA ILE A 28 48.42 48.26 -37.70
C ILE A 28 47.45 47.22 -38.29
N ASN A 29 47.75 46.69 -39.47
CA ASN A 29 46.92 45.66 -40.09
C ASN A 29 46.90 44.37 -39.27
N ARG A 30 48.03 43.97 -38.69
CA ARG A 30 48.15 42.78 -37.83
C ARG A 30 47.31 42.93 -36.56
N GLU A 31 47.38 44.08 -35.89
CA GLU A 31 46.57 44.38 -34.71
C GLU A 31 45.07 44.39 -35.03
N ARG A 32 44.68 45.00 -36.16
CA ARG A 32 43.29 45.00 -36.62
C ARG A 32 42.77 43.58 -36.88
N ILE A 33 43.57 42.70 -37.48
CA ILE A 33 43.19 41.28 -37.68
C ILE A 33 43.02 40.58 -36.33
N LYS A 34 43.93 40.82 -35.37
CA LYS A 34 43.82 40.25 -34.02
C LYS A 34 42.52 40.68 -33.34
N TYR A 35 42.21 41.98 -33.33
CA TYR A 35 40.97 42.51 -32.76
C TYR A 35 39.72 41.97 -33.47
N LYS A 36 39.75 41.87 -34.81
CA LYS A 36 38.64 41.30 -35.57
C LYS A 36 38.38 39.84 -35.19
N ASN A 37 39.43 39.03 -35.08
CA ASN A 37 39.30 37.62 -34.69
C ASN A 37 38.77 37.47 -33.26
N GLU A 38 39.20 38.33 -32.34
CA GLU A 38 38.72 38.35 -30.95
C GLU A 38 37.23 38.73 -30.90
N LEU A 39 36.83 39.76 -31.64
CA LEU A 39 35.43 40.17 -31.77
C LEU A 39 34.57 39.04 -32.39
N GLU A 40 35.03 38.39 -33.44
CA GLU A 40 34.34 37.24 -34.05
C GLU A 40 34.19 36.06 -33.07
N SER A 41 35.21 35.81 -32.24
CA SER A 41 35.14 34.79 -31.20
C SER A 41 34.12 35.16 -30.11
N GLN A 42 34.06 36.42 -29.70
CA GLN A 42 33.07 36.90 -28.74
C GLN A 42 31.64 36.81 -29.29
N VAL A 43 31.42 37.15 -30.57
CA VAL A 43 30.11 37.02 -31.21
C VAL A 43 29.66 35.55 -31.22
N LYS A 44 30.54 34.62 -31.59
CA LYS A 44 30.24 33.17 -31.56
C LYS A 44 29.89 32.69 -30.15
N LEU A 45 30.62 33.16 -29.14
CA LEU A 45 30.35 32.83 -27.74
C LEU A 45 28.98 33.36 -27.30
N ASN A 46 28.66 34.60 -27.64
CA ASN A 46 27.37 35.22 -27.31
C ASN A 46 26.21 34.49 -28.01
N ASP A 47 26.36 34.10 -29.27
CA ASP A 47 25.35 33.31 -29.97
C ASP A 47 25.12 31.95 -29.30
N ALA A 48 26.19 31.27 -28.90
CA ALA A 48 26.10 30.01 -28.17
C ALA A 48 25.40 30.20 -26.81
N LEU A 49 25.74 31.27 -26.10
CA LEU A 49 25.13 31.62 -24.82
C LEU A 49 23.64 31.93 -24.98
N MET A 50 23.25 32.69 -26.01
CA MET A 50 21.84 32.99 -26.31
C MET A 50 21.03 31.73 -26.66
N ARG A 51 21.62 30.77 -27.38
CA ARG A 51 20.99 29.47 -27.62
C ARG A 51 20.77 28.70 -26.32
N SER A 52 21.76 28.72 -25.42
CA SER A 52 21.66 28.09 -24.10
C SER A 52 20.54 28.72 -23.27
N TYR A 53 20.50 30.05 -23.19
CA TYR A 53 19.43 30.78 -22.49
C TYR A 53 18.05 30.49 -23.07
N LYS A 54 17.90 30.47 -24.40
CA LYS A 54 16.63 30.14 -25.05
C LYS A 54 16.19 28.71 -24.72
N LYS A 55 17.11 27.75 -24.73
CA LYS A 55 16.83 26.36 -24.34
C LYS A 55 16.35 26.27 -22.89
N GLN A 56 17.03 26.96 -21.98
CA GLN A 56 16.66 27.00 -20.56
C GLN A 56 15.30 27.67 -20.34
N SER A 57 15.01 28.77 -21.05
CA SER A 57 13.73 29.46 -20.98
C SER A 57 12.57 28.57 -21.44
N ASN A 58 12.74 27.82 -22.53
CA ASN A 58 11.73 26.87 -22.99
C ASN A 58 11.51 25.76 -21.96
N LEU A 59 12.60 25.18 -21.42
CA LEU A 59 12.52 24.15 -20.39
C LEU A 59 11.78 24.64 -19.12
N LEU A 60 11.98 25.91 -18.74
CA LEU A 60 11.26 26.51 -17.62
C LEU A 60 9.76 26.61 -17.89
N LYS A 61 9.36 27.03 -19.10
CA LYS A 61 7.94 27.09 -19.50
C LYS A 61 7.28 25.71 -19.50
N ASP A 62 7.99 24.68 -19.97
CA ASP A 62 7.47 23.32 -19.97
C ASP A 62 7.25 22.82 -18.53
N LYS A 63 8.21 23.05 -17.63
CA LYS A 63 8.07 22.72 -16.21
C LYS A 63 6.93 23.48 -15.52
N GLU A 64 6.71 24.75 -15.87
CA GLU A 64 5.58 25.52 -15.34
C GLU A 64 4.23 24.92 -15.77
N ASN A 65 4.14 24.44 -17.01
CA ASN A 65 2.94 23.74 -17.50
C ASN A 65 2.72 22.41 -16.77
N ASP A 66 3.78 21.62 -16.55
CA ASP A 66 3.71 20.37 -15.79
C ASP A 66 3.22 20.61 -14.36
N ILE A 67 3.76 21.63 -13.68
CA ILE A 67 3.32 22.02 -12.32
C ILE A 67 1.84 22.41 -12.31
N LYS A 68 1.40 23.15 -13.33
CA LYS A 68 -0.01 23.57 -13.45
C LYS A 68 -0.94 22.38 -13.64
N GLU A 69 -0.55 21.38 -14.42
CA GLU A 69 -1.31 20.15 -14.60
C GLU A 69 -1.34 19.32 -13.31
N LEU A 70 -0.18 19.14 -12.66
CA LEU A 70 -0.07 18.39 -11.42
C LEU A 70 -0.95 19.00 -10.31
N ASN A 71 -0.99 20.33 -10.22
CA ASN A 71 -1.85 21.03 -9.26
C ASN A 71 -3.34 20.79 -9.51
N LYS A 72 -3.78 20.72 -10.77
CA LYS A 72 -5.18 20.37 -11.09
C LYS A 72 -5.51 18.94 -10.66
N GLN A 73 -4.59 18.00 -10.87
CA GLN A 73 -4.76 16.62 -10.44
C GLN A 73 -4.78 16.49 -8.91
N PHE A 74 -3.97 17.27 -8.20
CA PHE A 74 -3.97 17.27 -6.74
C PHE A 74 -5.31 17.76 -6.18
N GLN A 75 -5.84 18.87 -6.71
CA GLN A 75 -7.14 19.41 -6.30
C GLN A 75 -8.31 18.43 -6.53
N SER A 76 -8.28 17.63 -7.60
CA SER A 76 -9.33 16.63 -7.83
C SER A 76 -9.23 15.46 -6.85
N LYS A 77 -8.01 15.00 -6.52
CA LYS A 77 -7.78 13.97 -5.51
C LYS A 77 -8.20 14.42 -4.11
N ASP A 78 -7.90 15.65 -3.73
CA ASP A 78 -8.30 16.21 -2.43
C ASP A 78 -9.82 16.21 -2.24
N LYS A 79 -10.58 16.54 -3.29
CA LYS A 79 -12.05 16.47 -3.26
C LYS A 79 -12.54 15.04 -3.03
N THR A 80 -11.94 14.05 -3.70
CA THR A 80 -12.29 12.64 -3.51
C THR A 80 -11.97 12.15 -2.10
N ILE A 81 -10.81 12.51 -1.57
CA ILE A 81 -10.41 12.16 -0.19
C ILE A 81 -11.41 12.73 0.82
N LYS A 82 -11.85 13.98 0.64
CA LYS A 82 -12.85 14.61 1.50
C LYS A 82 -14.20 13.88 1.47
N LEU A 83 -14.64 13.46 0.30
CA LEU A 83 -15.88 12.69 0.14
C LEU A 83 -15.78 11.32 0.84
N GLN A 84 -14.68 10.60 0.62
CA GLN A 84 -14.45 9.29 1.25
C GLN A 84 -14.34 9.39 2.77
N SER A 85 -13.68 10.44 3.30
CA SER A 85 -13.58 10.67 4.74
C SER A 85 -14.95 10.88 5.40
N ASN A 86 -15.84 11.63 4.75
CA ASN A 86 -17.21 11.83 5.24
C ASN A 86 -18.01 10.53 5.25
N GLU A 87 -17.86 9.69 4.22
CA GLU A 87 -18.54 8.40 4.16
C GLU A 87 -18.02 7.43 5.24
N ILE A 88 -16.70 7.36 5.43
CA ILE A 88 -16.10 6.58 6.52
C ILE A 88 -16.64 7.03 7.89
N HIS A 89 -16.77 8.34 8.12
CA HIS A 89 -17.33 8.86 9.36
C HIS A 89 -18.79 8.41 9.55
N ARG A 90 -19.60 8.46 8.49
CA ARG A 90 -20.99 7.98 8.51
C ARG A 90 -21.09 6.49 8.80
N LEU A 91 -20.30 5.67 8.11
CA LEU A 91 -20.27 4.22 8.29
C LEU A 91 -19.79 3.83 9.71
N LYS A 92 -18.78 4.52 10.25
CA LYS A 92 -18.35 4.33 11.65
C LYS A 92 -19.48 4.62 12.63
N LYS A 93 -20.21 5.72 12.43
CA LYS A 93 -21.36 6.08 13.30
C LYS A 93 -22.48 5.04 13.20
N GLN A 94 -22.73 4.48 12.02
CA GLN A 94 -23.71 3.39 11.83
C GLN A 94 -23.25 2.10 12.51
N LEU A 95 -21.97 1.74 12.37
CA LEU A 95 -21.37 0.58 13.01
C LEU A 95 -21.48 0.66 14.54
N GLU A 96 -21.17 1.80 15.13
CA GLU A 96 -21.31 2.00 16.58
C GLU A 96 -22.75 1.89 17.06
N LYS A 97 -23.73 2.35 16.26
CA LYS A 97 -25.16 2.14 16.54
C LYS A 97 -25.59 0.67 16.39
N ALA A 98 -25.03 -0.08 15.44
CA ALA A 98 -25.33 -1.49 15.24
C ALA A 98 -24.74 -2.36 16.37
N LYS A 99 -23.49 -2.07 16.79
CA LYS A 99 -22.85 -2.70 17.96
C LYS A 99 -23.68 -2.51 19.23
N LYS A 100 -24.20 -1.30 19.47
CA LYS A 100 -25.08 -1.02 20.62
C LYS A 100 -26.41 -1.79 20.60
N ARG A 101 -26.86 -2.24 19.43
CA ARG A 101 -28.10 -3.03 19.26
C ARG A 101 -27.88 -4.55 19.32
N ASN A 102 -26.65 -5.03 19.55
CA ASN A 102 -26.28 -6.45 19.38
C ASN A 102 -26.65 -7.03 17.99
N GLU A 103 -26.85 -6.17 17.00
CA GLU A 103 -27.10 -6.53 15.60
C GLU A 103 -25.77 -6.63 14.84
N LEU A 104 -24.82 -7.41 15.37
CA LEU A 104 -23.69 -7.83 14.55
C LEU A 104 -24.26 -8.74 13.45
N PRO A 105 -23.87 -8.57 12.17
CA PRO A 105 -24.24 -9.51 11.13
C PRO A 105 -23.76 -10.89 11.56
N THR A 106 -24.73 -11.73 11.94
CA THR A 106 -24.49 -13.00 12.61
C THR A 106 -23.92 -13.93 11.55
N LYS A 107 -22.60 -14.14 11.56
CA LYS A 107 -21.94 -14.95 10.53
C LYS A 107 -22.58 -16.33 10.51
N LYS A 108 -23.15 -16.70 9.37
CA LYS A 108 -23.72 -18.02 9.12
C LYS A 108 -22.68 -18.88 8.43
N LEU A 109 -22.49 -20.10 8.93
CA LEU A 109 -21.57 -21.10 8.40
C LEU A 109 -22.37 -22.36 8.08
N LYS A 110 -21.98 -23.08 7.03
CA LYS A 110 -22.39 -24.48 6.84
C LYS A 110 -21.28 -25.35 7.41
N MET A 111 -21.60 -26.16 8.41
CA MET A 111 -20.64 -27.03 9.09
C MET A 111 -21.14 -28.47 9.08
N GLU A 112 -20.20 -29.40 9.02
CA GLU A 112 -20.48 -30.82 9.27
C GLU A 112 -20.56 -31.05 10.79
N VAL A 113 -21.65 -31.65 11.25
CA VAL A 113 -21.89 -31.92 12.66
C VAL A 113 -21.97 -33.43 12.86
N THR A 114 -21.13 -33.94 13.76
CA THR A 114 -21.19 -35.30 14.29
C THR A 114 -21.66 -35.26 15.74
N SER A 115 -21.71 -36.42 16.38
CA SER A 115 -21.97 -36.50 17.81
C SER A 115 -21.07 -37.51 18.51
N TYR A 116 -20.67 -37.16 19.72
CA TYR A 116 -19.88 -37.98 20.64
C TYR A 116 -20.57 -38.11 22.00
N ILE A 117 -20.04 -38.97 22.86
CA ILE A 117 -20.49 -39.16 24.24
C ILE A 117 -19.35 -38.89 25.21
N ALA A 118 -19.68 -38.51 26.46
CA ALA A 118 -18.69 -38.13 27.47
C ALA A 118 -17.65 -39.24 27.74
N HIS A 119 -18.09 -40.50 27.70
CA HIS A 119 -17.27 -41.69 27.93
C HIS A 119 -17.31 -42.61 26.70
N CYS A 120 -16.36 -42.38 25.79
CA CYS A 120 -16.18 -43.16 24.59
C CYS A 120 -15.26 -44.37 24.84
N LYS A 121 -15.34 -45.39 23.99
CA LYS A 121 -14.55 -46.64 24.13
C LYS A 121 -13.05 -46.39 23.97
N GLU A 122 -12.70 -45.31 23.29
CA GLU A 122 -11.35 -44.85 22.96
C GLU A 122 -10.66 -44.12 24.13
N GLY A 123 -11.34 -43.97 25.28
CA GLY A 123 -10.73 -43.43 26.51
C GLY A 123 -11.13 -41.99 26.86
N CYS A 124 -12.34 -41.54 26.51
CA CYS A 124 -12.81 -40.20 26.91
C CYS A 124 -13.06 -40.14 28.42
N THR A 125 -12.52 -39.11 29.08
CA THR A 125 -12.60 -38.92 30.54
C THR A 125 -13.86 -38.18 31.00
N GLY A 126 -14.64 -37.62 30.07
CA GLY A 126 -15.73 -36.70 30.38
C GLY A 126 -15.28 -35.29 30.78
N ILE A 127 -13.98 -34.96 30.67
CA ILE A 127 -13.48 -33.60 30.89
C ILE A 127 -13.24 -32.92 29.55
N THR A 128 -13.93 -31.81 29.30
CA THR A 128 -13.80 -31.01 28.07
C THR A 128 -12.49 -30.20 28.07
N ARG A 129 -12.09 -29.66 26.91
CA ARG A 129 -10.93 -28.76 26.79
C ARG A 129 -10.97 -27.55 27.73
N SER A 130 -12.17 -27.06 28.06
CA SER A 130 -12.36 -25.98 29.04
C SER A 130 -12.08 -26.38 30.50
N GLY A 131 -11.91 -27.68 30.77
CA GLY A 131 -11.82 -28.25 32.12
C GLY A 131 -13.17 -28.61 32.75
N TYR A 132 -14.29 -28.36 32.06
CA TYR A 132 -15.62 -28.69 32.56
C TYR A 132 -15.92 -30.18 32.46
N ASN A 133 -16.43 -30.77 33.54
CA ASN A 133 -16.84 -32.16 33.62
C ASN A 133 -18.28 -32.33 33.07
N VAL A 134 -18.40 -33.14 32.02
CA VAL A 134 -19.65 -33.46 31.31
C VAL A 134 -20.11 -34.90 31.51
N SER A 135 -19.52 -35.66 32.43
CA SER A 135 -19.88 -37.07 32.69
C SER A 135 -21.37 -37.28 32.98
N ASN A 136 -22.02 -36.29 33.62
CA ASN A 136 -23.43 -36.37 34.03
C ASN A 136 -24.32 -35.30 33.37
N THR A 137 -23.83 -34.58 32.36
CA THR A 137 -24.60 -33.51 31.71
C THR A 137 -24.15 -33.28 30.28
N ILE A 138 -25.12 -32.98 29.41
CA ILE A 138 -24.88 -32.55 28.03
C ILE A 138 -25.00 -31.03 27.85
N TYR A 139 -25.09 -30.31 28.96
CA TYR A 139 -25.33 -28.87 29.02
C TYR A 139 -24.28 -28.11 29.84
N TYR A 140 -23.98 -26.89 29.40
CA TYR A 140 -23.24 -25.88 30.17
C TYR A 140 -24.02 -24.56 30.13
N LYS A 141 -24.41 -24.05 31.30
CA LYS A 141 -25.20 -22.81 31.45
C LYS A 141 -26.45 -22.76 30.55
N GLY A 142 -27.15 -23.89 30.41
CA GLY A 142 -28.37 -24.01 29.59
C GLY A 142 -28.13 -24.21 28.08
N TYR A 143 -26.89 -24.25 27.63
CA TYR A 143 -26.53 -24.51 26.23
C TYR A 143 -26.05 -25.95 26.03
N ARG A 144 -26.35 -26.56 24.88
CA ARG A 144 -25.75 -27.84 24.50
C ARG A 144 -24.23 -27.72 24.36
N VAL A 145 -23.48 -28.73 24.77
CA VAL A 145 -22.02 -28.74 24.65
C VAL A 145 -21.60 -29.24 23.27
N VAL A 146 -20.65 -28.53 22.65
CA VAL A 146 -20.08 -28.93 21.35
C VAL A 146 -18.55 -28.80 21.37
N ALA A 147 -17.87 -29.68 20.66
CA ALA A 147 -16.46 -29.55 20.32
C ALA A 147 -16.30 -28.89 18.94
N ALA A 148 -15.30 -28.03 18.78
CA ALA A 148 -15.02 -27.33 17.51
C ALA A 148 -13.51 -27.10 17.31
N ASP A 149 -13.15 -26.66 16.10
CA ASP A 149 -11.84 -26.03 15.85
C ASP A 149 -11.79 -24.65 16.52
N LEU A 150 -10.87 -24.47 17.47
CA LEU A 150 -10.76 -23.23 18.25
C LEU A 150 -10.24 -22.04 17.44
N ASN A 151 -9.61 -22.26 16.28
CA ASN A 151 -9.23 -21.18 15.37
C ASN A 151 -10.44 -20.61 14.61
N VAL A 152 -11.53 -21.40 14.51
CA VAL A 152 -12.78 -20.99 13.85
C VAL A 152 -13.78 -20.49 14.88
N LEU A 153 -13.96 -21.24 15.97
CA LEU A 153 -14.84 -20.92 17.08
C LEU A 153 -14.09 -21.07 18.41
N PRO A 154 -13.53 -19.97 18.95
CA PRO A 154 -12.84 -19.98 20.24
C PRO A 154 -13.73 -20.51 21.37
N LEU A 155 -13.10 -20.99 22.45
CA LEU A 155 -13.82 -21.44 23.65
C LEU A 155 -14.80 -20.38 24.16
N TYR A 156 -15.95 -20.84 24.62
CA TYR A 156 -17.11 -20.05 25.06
C TYR A 156 -17.84 -19.26 23.97
N SER A 157 -17.60 -19.58 22.69
CA SER A 157 -18.47 -19.15 21.59
C SER A 157 -19.87 -19.72 21.77
N ILE A 158 -20.88 -18.89 21.57
CA ILE A 158 -22.29 -19.28 21.59
C ILE A 158 -22.79 -19.28 20.16
N ILE A 159 -23.33 -20.41 19.74
CA ILE A 159 -23.82 -20.63 18.39
C ILE A 159 -25.25 -21.17 18.44
N GLN A 160 -25.99 -20.92 17.37
CA GLN A 160 -27.25 -21.61 17.10
C GLN A 160 -27.01 -22.59 15.96
N ILE A 161 -27.30 -23.86 16.20
CA ILE A 161 -27.17 -24.93 15.21
C ILE A 161 -28.58 -25.26 14.72
N LYS A 162 -28.79 -25.17 13.41
CA LYS A 162 -30.02 -25.59 12.74
C LYS A 162 -29.71 -26.82 11.90
N THR A 163 -30.18 -27.97 12.37
CA THR A 163 -30.14 -29.26 11.66
C THR A 163 -31.43 -29.45 10.86
N LYS A 164 -31.60 -30.62 10.22
CA LYS A 164 -32.86 -30.97 9.54
C LYS A 164 -34.04 -31.13 10.49
N HIS A 165 -33.78 -31.57 11.72
CA HIS A 165 -34.82 -31.98 12.67
C HIS A 165 -34.99 -31.00 13.82
N GLU A 166 -33.96 -30.23 14.17
CA GLU A 166 -33.98 -29.39 15.37
C GLU A 166 -33.17 -28.10 15.19
N THR A 167 -33.48 -27.11 16.03
CA THR A 167 -32.68 -25.90 16.19
C THR A 167 -32.46 -25.67 17.67
N PHE A 168 -31.21 -25.55 18.08
CA PHE A 168 -30.85 -25.33 19.47
C PHE A 168 -29.61 -24.46 19.60
N LYS A 169 -29.41 -23.89 20.80
CA LYS A 169 -28.22 -23.11 21.12
C LYS A 169 -27.17 -24.00 21.77
N ALA A 170 -25.93 -23.84 21.34
CA ALA A 170 -24.79 -24.60 21.82
C ALA A 170 -23.64 -23.67 22.23
N VAL A 171 -22.75 -24.20 23.07
CA VAL A 171 -21.55 -23.53 23.54
C VAL A 171 -20.34 -24.40 23.23
N VAL A 172 -19.33 -23.76 22.63
CA VAL A 172 -18.04 -24.41 22.35
C VAL A 172 -17.22 -24.42 23.64
N ILE A 173 -17.12 -25.56 24.30
CA ILE A 173 -16.26 -25.72 25.49
C ILE A 173 -15.28 -26.88 25.36
N ASP A 174 -15.26 -27.52 24.20
CA ASP A 174 -14.40 -28.66 23.92
C ASP A 174 -13.75 -28.55 22.54
N SER A 175 -12.76 -29.40 22.28
CA SER A 175 -12.08 -29.52 20.99
C SER A 175 -11.53 -30.93 20.83
N GLY A 176 -11.58 -31.49 19.62
CA GLY A 176 -11.03 -32.82 19.32
C GLY A 176 -10.01 -32.76 18.20
N GLY A 177 -9.03 -33.68 18.20
CA GLY A 177 -7.99 -33.72 17.17
C GLY A 177 -8.51 -33.92 15.75
N ALA A 178 -9.64 -34.62 15.59
CA ALA A 178 -10.32 -34.82 14.30
C ALA A 178 -11.34 -33.71 13.95
N ILE A 179 -11.61 -32.78 14.88
CA ILE A 179 -12.58 -31.70 14.72
C ILE A 179 -11.85 -30.43 14.29
N VAL A 180 -11.51 -30.37 13.00
CA VAL A 180 -10.72 -29.30 12.37
C VAL A 180 -11.53 -28.61 11.27
N GLY A 181 -11.41 -27.29 11.16
CA GLY A 181 -12.11 -26.46 10.20
C GLY A 181 -13.61 -26.34 10.47
N ASN A 182 -14.43 -26.48 9.43
CA ASN A 182 -15.89 -26.34 9.51
C ASN A 182 -16.57 -27.63 10.02
N LYS A 183 -16.08 -28.18 11.13
CA LYS A 183 -16.61 -29.37 11.80
C LYS A 183 -17.02 -29.06 13.24
N LEU A 184 -18.09 -29.71 13.69
CA LEU A 184 -18.59 -29.67 15.05
C LEU A 184 -18.85 -31.10 15.54
N ASP A 185 -18.65 -31.34 16.84
CA ASP A 185 -19.03 -32.60 17.48
C ASP A 185 -19.94 -32.34 18.68
N LEU A 186 -21.22 -32.73 18.55
CA LEU A 186 -22.25 -32.50 19.57
C LEU A 186 -22.15 -33.54 20.68
N LEU A 187 -22.06 -33.10 21.93
CA LEU A 187 -22.16 -34.00 23.06
C LEU A 187 -23.60 -34.55 23.19
N SER A 188 -23.72 -35.87 23.14
CA SER A 188 -24.95 -36.63 23.32
C SER A 188 -24.95 -37.40 24.63
N LYS A 189 -26.16 -37.72 25.10
CA LYS A 189 -26.39 -38.37 26.39
C LYS A 189 -25.84 -39.80 26.42
N ASP A 190 -26.03 -40.52 25.32
CA ASP A 190 -25.68 -41.93 25.18
C ASP A 190 -25.37 -42.27 23.73
N THR A 191 -24.80 -43.46 23.53
CA THR A 191 -24.34 -43.96 22.22
C THR A 191 -25.49 -44.04 21.22
N GLN A 192 -26.68 -44.46 21.66
CA GLN A 192 -27.83 -44.59 20.76
C GLN A 192 -28.27 -43.23 20.23
N THR A 193 -28.29 -42.20 21.08
CA THR A 193 -28.59 -40.82 20.70
C THR A 193 -27.57 -40.28 19.70
N ALA A 194 -26.27 -40.56 19.92
CA ALA A 194 -25.22 -40.14 18.99
C ALA A 194 -25.34 -40.81 17.62
N ILE A 195 -25.64 -42.12 17.59
CA ILE A 195 -25.89 -42.88 16.35
C ILE A 195 -27.11 -42.31 15.61
N ASN A 196 -28.21 -42.06 16.33
CA ASN A 196 -29.44 -41.54 15.74
C ASN A 196 -29.27 -40.12 15.20
N PHE A 197 -28.44 -39.28 15.84
CA PHE A 197 -28.11 -37.95 15.35
C PHE A 197 -27.35 -38.01 14.02
N GLY A 198 -26.41 -38.95 13.90
CA GLY A 198 -25.64 -39.21 12.68
C GLY A 198 -24.76 -38.03 12.24
N ARG A 199 -24.04 -38.21 11.12
CA ARG A 199 -23.29 -37.12 10.48
C ARG A 199 -24.22 -36.33 9.56
N GLN A 200 -24.27 -35.02 9.73
CA GLN A 200 -25.12 -34.16 8.90
C GLN A 200 -24.54 -32.76 8.71
N ILE A 201 -25.00 -32.07 7.67
CA ILE A 201 -24.68 -30.64 7.45
C ILE A 201 -25.72 -29.78 8.18
N ALA A 202 -25.25 -28.82 8.97
CA ALA A 202 -26.08 -27.87 9.68
C ALA A 202 -25.74 -26.42 9.32
N GLU A 203 -26.74 -25.53 9.40
CA GLU A 203 -26.50 -24.08 9.38
C GLU A 203 -26.17 -23.63 10.81
N VAL A 204 -25.00 -23.02 10.97
CA VAL A 204 -24.48 -22.54 12.24
C VAL A 204 -24.45 -21.03 12.22
N THR A 205 -25.18 -20.41 13.14
CA THR A 205 -25.24 -18.95 13.30
C THR A 205 -24.45 -18.56 14.55
N ILE A 206 -23.40 -17.75 14.38
CA ILE A 206 -22.54 -17.32 15.50
C ILE A 206 -23.22 -16.19 16.28
N LEU A 207 -23.86 -16.51 17.41
CA LEU A 207 -24.56 -15.53 18.25
C LEU A 207 -23.57 -14.66 19.03
N ARG A 208 -22.47 -15.24 19.49
CA ARG A 208 -21.41 -14.52 20.23
C ARG A 208 -20.08 -15.27 20.10
N MET A 209 -19.02 -14.60 19.71
CA MET A 209 -17.67 -15.17 19.77
C MET A 209 -17.21 -15.33 21.22
N GLY A 210 -16.55 -16.45 21.48
CA GLY A 210 -15.76 -16.65 22.68
C GLY A 210 -14.64 -15.60 22.74
N LYS A 211 -14.30 -15.15 23.95
CA LYS A 211 -13.05 -14.41 24.12
C LYS A 211 -11.97 -15.46 24.19
N GLU A 212 -10.97 -15.38 23.31
CA GLU A 212 -9.72 -16.10 23.54
C GLU A 212 -9.27 -15.71 24.94
N GLY A 213 -9.17 -16.69 25.83
CA GLY A 213 -8.59 -16.47 27.14
C GLY A 213 -7.16 -16.00 26.90
N ASN A 214 -6.85 -14.78 27.32
CA ASN A 214 -5.48 -14.37 27.56
C ASN A 214 -4.86 -15.47 28.42
N LYS A 215 -3.99 -16.29 27.81
CA LYS A 215 -3.01 -17.06 28.56
C LYS A 215 -1.95 -16.09 29.07
#